data_AF-A0A7J4R048-F1
#
_entry.id   AF-A0A7J4R048-F1
#
_cell.length_a   1.000
_cell.length_b   1.000
_cell.length_c   1.000
_cell.angle_alpha   90.00
_cell.angle_beta   90.00
_cell.angle_gamma   90.00
#
_symmetry.space_group_name_H-M   'P 1'
#
loop_
_entity.id
_entity.type
_entity.pdbx_description
1 polymer ?
#
loop_
_entity_poly.entity_id
_entity_poly.type
_entity_poly.pdbx_seq_one_letter_code
_entity_poly.pdbx_strand_id
1 'polypeptide(L)'
;MGESASSKASDDMSWGEVAQLGLRYGKIPLALLAVEALYWFITQPSDTLALIQVTEAYIWNEVTQLMFGEGASTLSAHNGWMTRIDFY
;
A
#
# COMPACT_ATOMS: atom_id res chain seq x y z
N MET A 1 -22.21 -51.90 -30.57
CA MET A 1 -22.33 -50.44 -30.70
C MET A 1 -23.05 -49.93 -29.45
N GLY A 2 -22.47 -48.96 -28.75
CA GLY A 2 -23.04 -48.39 -27.51
C GLY A 2 -21.90 -47.92 -26.61
N GLU A 3 -21.40 -46.74 -26.93
CA GLU A 3 -20.16 -46.15 -26.44
C GLU A 3 -20.17 -45.76 -24.96
N SER A 4 -18.97 -45.83 -24.39
CA SER A 4 -18.55 -45.23 -23.13
C SER A 4 -18.96 -43.75 -23.01
N ALA A 5 -19.81 -43.38 -22.05
CA ALA A 5 -19.94 -41.98 -21.63
C ALA A 5 -20.74 -41.82 -20.31
N SER A 6 -20.26 -42.30 -19.17
CA SER A 6 -20.82 -41.85 -17.88
C SER A 6 -19.87 -42.07 -16.70
N SER A 7 -18.65 -41.54 -16.77
CA SER A 7 -17.74 -41.50 -15.61
C SER A 7 -16.90 -40.23 -15.50
N LYS A 8 -17.18 -39.18 -16.29
CA LYS A 8 -16.29 -38.00 -16.42
C LYS A 8 -16.81 -36.69 -15.82
N ALA A 9 -18.07 -36.59 -15.40
CA ALA A 9 -18.65 -35.32 -14.95
C ALA A 9 -18.41 -35.01 -13.46
N SER A 10 -17.91 -35.98 -12.67
CA SER A 10 -17.73 -35.86 -11.23
C SER A 10 -16.27 -35.73 -10.78
N ASP A 11 -15.32 -35.63 -11.71
CA ASP A 11 -13.87 -35.59 -11.43
C ASP A 11 -13.26 -34.19 -11.68
N ASP A 12 -14.05 -33.26 -12.23
CA ASP A 12 -13.63 -31.89 -12.45
C ASP A 12 -13.86 -31.06 -11.18
N MET A 13 -12.77 -30.48 -10.67
CA MET A 13 -12.82 -29.57 -9.52
C MET A 13 -13.75 -28.39 -9.81
N SER A 14 -14.60 -28.06 -8.84
CA SER A 14 -15.43 -26.87 -8.92
C SER A 14 -14.57 -25.59 -8.88
N TRP A 15 -15.03 -24.51 -9.51
CA TRP A 15 -14.35 -23.19 -9.44
C TRP A 15 -14.10 -22.70 -8.00
N GLY A 16 -14.97 -23.08 -7.06
CA GLY A 16 -14.79 -22.80 -5.64
C GLY A 16 -13.65 -23.60 -5.01
N GLU A 17 -13.52 -24.89 -5.35
CA GLU A 17 -12.37 -25.70 -4.93
C GLU A 17 -11.07 -25.21 -5.57
N VAL A 18 -11.09 -24.79 -6.84
CA VAL A 18 -9.91 -24.20 -7.49
C VAL A 18 -9.46 -22.93 -6.77
N ALA A 19 -10.40 -22.05 -6.39
CA ALA A 19 -10.08 -20.84 -5.63
C ALA A 19 -9.53 -21.16 -4.24
N GLN A 20 -10.12 -22.13 -3.52
CA GLN A 20 -9.61 -22.55 -2.21
C GLN A 20 -8.23 -23.19 -2.31
N LEU A 21 -7.99 -24.00 -3.34
CA LEU A 21 -6.70 -24.63 -3.60
C LEU A 21 -5.65 -23.56 -3.95
N GLY A 22 -6.02 -22.62 -4.82
CA GLY A 22 -5.21 -21.46 -5.19
C GLY A 22 -4.83 -20.59 -4.01
N LEU A 23 -5.77 -20.32 -3.09
CA LEU A 23 -5.47 -19.62 -1.84
C LEU A 23 -4.57 -20.44 -0.93
N ARG A 24 -4.81 -21.75 -0.80
CA ARG A 24 -4.03 -22.63 0.09
C ARG A 24 -2.56 -22.69 -0.32
N TYR A 25 -2.29 -22.84 -1.62
CA TYR A 25 -0.92 -22.85 -2.15
C TYR A 25 -0.36 -21.44 -2.40
N GLY A 26 -1.24 -20.45 -2.61
CA GLY A 26 -0.88 -19.05 -2.82
C GLY A 26 -0.44 -18.31 -1.56
N LYS A 27 -0.65 -18.87 -0.36
CA LYS A 27 -0.22 -18.26 0.91
C LYS A 27 1.26 -17.87 0.92
N ILE A 28 2.13 -18.77 0.47
CA ILE A 28 3.58 -18.53 0.48
C ILE A 28 3.97 -17.46 -0.56
N PRO A 29 3.55 -17.56 -1.84
CA PRO A 29 3.76 -16.48 -2.81
C PRO A 29 3.20 -15.12 -2.38
N LEU A 30 1.99 -15.08 -1.80
CA LEU A 30 1.39 -13.84 -1.31
C LEU A 30 2.17 -13.24 -0.14
N ALA A 31 2.65 -14.09 0.79
CA ALA A 31 3.52 -13.65 1.87
C ALA A 31 4.84 -13.09 1.33
N LEU A 32 5.43 -13.72 0.30
CA LEU A 32 6.64 -13.21 -0.35
C LEU A 32 6.41 -11.86 -1.05
N LEU A 33 5.27 -11.67 -1.73
CA LEU A 33 4.90 -10.37 -2.30
C LEU A 33 4.74 -9.30 -1.22
N ALA A 34 4.15 -9.65 -0.08
CA ALA A 34 4.02 -8.72 1.05
C ALA A 34 5.40 -8.36 1.64
N VAL A 35 6.30 -9.34 1.78
CA VAL A 35 7.67 -9.11 2.24
C VAL A 35 8.46 -8.26 1.25
N GLU A 36 8.33 -8.52 -0.06
CA GLU A 36 8.98 -7.72 -1.11
C GLU A 36 8.47 -6.28 -1.10
N ALA A 37 7.15 -6.08 -0.98
CA ALA A 37 6.57 -4.74 -0.87
C ALA A 37 7.08 -3.99 0.37
N LEU A 38 7.19 -4.68 1.51
CA LEU A 38 7.77 -4.11 2.72
C LEU A 38 9.26 -3.81 2.54
N TYR A 39 10.03 -4.73 1.95
CA TYR A 39 11.45 -4.55 1.66
C TYR A 39 11.67 -3.33 0.76
N TRP A 40 10.92 -3.21 -0.33
CA TRP A 40 10.93 -2.02 -1.19
C TRP A 40 10.59 -0.75 -0.42
N PHE A 41 9.56 -0.77 0.42
CA PHE A 41 9.13 0.39 1.18
C PHE A 41 10.19 0.88 2.18
N ILE A 42 10.83 -0.04 2.91
CA ILE A 42 11.86 0.31 3.92
C ILE A 42 13.23 0.61 3.30
N THR A 43 13.50 0.09 2.10
CA THR A 43 14.78 0.31 1.41
C THR A 43 14.74 1.38 0.33
N GLN A 44 13.55 1.93 0.02
CA GLN A 44 13.47 3.08 -0.88
C GLN A 44 14.21 4.27 -0.26
N PRO A 45 15.29 4.77 -0.90
CA PRO A 45 16.18 5.73 -0.27
C PRO A 45 15.61 7.14 -0.13
N SER A 46 14.53 7.48 -0.84
CA SER A 46 14.07 8.86 -1.00
C SER A 46 12.83 9.23 -0.20
N ASP A 47 11.92 8.30 0.08
CA ASP A 47 10.54 8.68 0.47
C ASP A 47 9.93 7.88 1.62
N THR A 48 10.67 6.96 2.27
CA THR A 48 10.15 6.20 3.43
C THR A 48 9.70 7.12 4.56
N LEU A 49 10.38 8.26 4.74
CA LEU A 49 10.05 9.27 5.75
C LEU A 49 9.09 10.35 5.23
N ALA A 50 8.68 10.31 3.96
CA ALA A 50 7.89 11.39 3.39
C ALA A 50 6.53 11.55 4.09
N LEU A 51 5.86 10.44 4.45
CA LEU A 51 4.59 10.49 5.18
C LEU A 51 4.72 11.11 6.58
N ILE A 52 5.79 10.75 7.31
CA ILE A 52 6.04 11.33 8.62
C ILE A 52 6.45 12.80 8.51
N GLN A 53 7.26 13.16 7.50
CA GLN A 53 7.67 14.54 7.24
C GLN A 53 6.49 15.43 6.81
N VAL A 54 5.54 14.90 6.03
CA VAL A 54 4.31 15.65 5.69
C VAL A 54 3.50 15.90 6.95
N THR A 55 3.34 14.88 7.79
CA THR A 55 2.60 15.01 9.06
C THR A 55 3.28 16.02 9.99
N GLU A 56 4.61 15.96 10.10
CA GLU A 56 5.41 16.91 10.87
C GLU A 56 5.26 18.34 10.34
N ALA A 57 5.31 18.53 9.03
CA ALA A 57 5.15 19.84 8.41
C ALA A 57 3.75 20.42 8.71
N TYR A 58 2.69 19.61 8.61
CA TYR A 58 1.34 20.05 8.99
C TYR A 58 1.25 20.49 10.45
N ILE A 59 1.79 19.69 11.38
CA ILE A 59 1.79 20.02 12.80
C ILE A 59 2.54 21.35 13.03
N TRP A 60 3.71 21.52 12.42
CA TRP A 60 4.48 22.75 12.58
C TRP A 60 3.80 23.97 12.00
N ASN A 61 3.13 23.84 10.85
CA ASN A 61 2.36 24.93 10.26
C ASN A 61 1.24 25.37 11.21
N GLU A 62 0.41 24.43 11.69
CA GLU A 62 -0.69 24.73 12.63
C GLU A 62 -0.17 25.37 13.94
N VAL A 63 0.92 24.84 14.50
CA VAL A 63 1.56 25.42 15.70
C VAL A 63 2.03 26.85 15.42
N THR A 64 2.59 27.11 14.25
CA THR A 64 3.06 28.45 13.85
C THR A 64 1.90 29.42 13.69
N GLN A 65 0.81 28.99 13.02
CA GLN A 65 -0.41 29.80 12.88
C GLN A 65 -1.01 30.14 14.25
N LEU A 66 -1.00 29.18 15.19
CA LEU A 66 -1.51 29.39 16.55
C LEU A 66 -0.65 30.38 17.36
N MET A 67 0.67 30.33 17.22
CA MET A 67 1.58 31.20 17.97
C MET A 67 1.68 32.62 17.40
N PHE A 68 1.65 32.77 16.09
CA PHE A 68 1.99 34.03 15.41
C PHE A 68 0.83 34.63 14.61
N GLY A 69 -0.32 33.96 14.57
CA GLY A 69 -1.52 34.42 13.87
C GLY A 69 -1.71 33.78 12.51
N GLU A 70 -2.94 33.87 12.00
CA GLU A 70 -3.33 33.30 10.71
C GLU A 70 -2.51 33.93 9.56
N GLY A 71 -1.83 33.09 8.78
CA GLY A 71 -0.99 33.49 7.66
C GLY A 71 0.50 33.66 8.01
N ALA A 72 0.94 33.36 9.23
CA ALA A 72 2.35 33.43 9.63
C ALA A 72 3.24 32.42 8.90
N SER A 73 2.67 31.31 8.41
CA SER A 73 3.39 30.39 7.52
C SER A 73 2.48 29.69 6.53
N THR A 74 3.07 29.20 5.44
CA THR A 74 2.39 28.39 4.42
C THR A 74 3.10 27.06 4.19
N LEU A 75 2.32 26.03 3.88
CA LEU A 75 2.81 24.72 3.47
C LEU A 75 3.01 24.69 1.96
N SER A 76 4.20 24.26 1.54
CA SER A 76 4.57 24.15 0.14
C SER A 76 5.19 22.78 -0.19
N ALA A 77 5.15 22.43 -1.48
CA ALA A 77 5.68 21.16 -1.94
C ALA A 77 7.21 21.20 -2.08
N HIS A 78 7.88 20.17 -1.57
CA HIS A 78 9.28 19.88 -1.79
C HIS A 78 9.45 18.43 -2.23
N ASN A 79 10.13 18.22 -3.36
CA ASN A 79 10.31 16.91 -3.97
C ASN A 79 8.99 16.12 -4.20
N GLY A 80 7.88 16.82 -4.49
CA GLY A 80 6.56 16.22 -4.70
C GLY A 80 5.72 16.00 -3.43
N TRP A 81 6.27 16.28 -2.25
CA TRP A 81 5.59 16.11 -0.96
C TRP A 81 5.38 17.45 -0.24
N MET A 82 4.29 17.59 0.52
CA MET A 82 3.98 18.80 1.29
C MET A 82 4.79 18.85 2.60
N THR A 83 6.11 19.03 2.49
CA THR A 83 7.04 18.95 3.62
C THR A 83 7.74 20.27 3.94
N ARG A 84 7.61 21.29 3.08
CA ARG A 84 8.26 22.58 3.27
C ARG A 84 7.31 23.59 3.93
N ILE A 85 7.85 24.36 4.86
CA ILE A 85 7.16 25.48 5.52
C ILE A 85 7.88 26.77 5.16
N ASP A 86 7.15 27.72 4.60
CA ASP A 86 7.63 29.07 4.31
C ASP A 86 7.00 30.04 5.31
N PHE A 87 7.85 30.83 5.99
CA PHE A 87 7.45 31.79 7.02
C PHE A 87 7.38 33.21 6.42
N TYR A 88 6.52 34.07 6.97
CA TYR A 88 6.32 35.46 6.53
C TYR A 88 6.67 36.49 7.61
#